data_AF-A0A7S3WQT9-F1
#
_entry.id   AF-A0A7S3WQT9-F1
#
_cell.length_a   1.000
_cell.length_b   1.000
_cell.length_c   1.000
_cell.angle_alpha   90.00
_cell.angle_beta   90.00
_cell.angle_gamma   90.00
#
_symmetry.space_group_name_H-M   'P 1'
#
loop_
_entity.id
_entity.type
_entity.pdbx_description
1 polymer ?
#
loop_
_entity_poly.entity_id
_entity_poly.type
_entity_poly.pdbx_seq_one_letter_code
_entity_poly.pdbx_strand_id
1 'polypeptide(L)'
;ALPAALQPGAGAAAPQSALQVNSPVFGPASGTPPAPAAAAAAELPAVSMGSLGVGGFGREGCIETLMSSTSSAEVAPPPDAVQDRIGFVLNNMGQGNLPAKAAELMEAIESHDSSVPWFANYLVVRRVALEPNFHTLYAAMLHELSLPPLYRAILEATLQNARVLLSSQKIRSSSSERSLLKNLGSWLGSITLGRNKPLLMKDIDLKELVCDAYENGRLIAVVPFVAKVLDACSTSRVFLPPNPWVMALMSLLMELYQVPDLKLNLKFEIEVLAKTLKVELADISPTRTLCHRQQDRAQTCDFANRAGPAALNAPGGGGFGGFSGSAPAFSLPGTDGPLPSAPAAFGSQLQPQGLQQPPPPPPPQPGM
;
A
#
# COMPACT_ATOMS: atom_id res chain seq x y z
N ALA A 1 10.58 46.59 21.15
CA ALA A 1 10.73 46.67 22.62
C ALA A 1 9.41 46.24 23.29
N LEU A 2 9.47 45.78 24.55
CA LEU A 2 8.35 45.51 25.47
C LEU A 2 8.14 46.75 26.40
N PRO A 3 7.21 46.80 27.39
CA PRO A 3 6.04 45.95 27.76
C PRO A 3 4.71 46.67 27.39
N ALA A 4 3.53 46.68 28.06
CA ALA A 4 2.86 46.08 29.25
C ALA A 4 1.31 46.13 29.01
N ALA A 5 0.35 45.45 29.66
CA ALA A 5 0.23 44.51 30.80
C ALA A 5 -0.46 45.03 32.09
N LEU A 6 -1.44 44.23 32.58
CA LEU A 6 -2.02 44.08 33.95
C LEU A 6 -2.93 45.15 34.62
N GLN A 7 -4.25 44.83 34.64
CA GLN A 7 -5.16 44.69 35.82
C GLN A 7 -5.49 45.88 36.79
N PRO A 8 -6.51 45.77 37.68
CA PRO A 8 -7.82 45.09 37.57
C PRO A 8 -9.01 45.96 38.09
N GLY A 9 -10.25 45.43 38.04
CA GLY A 9 -11.43 46.00 38.72
C GLY A 9 -12.47 44.92 39.04
N ALA A 10 -13.30 45.11 40.08
CA ALA A 10 -14.26 44.12 40.60
C ALA A 10 -15.70 44.65 40.68
N GLY A 11 -16.69 43.76 40.55
CA GLY A 11 -18.14 44.05 40.66
C GLY A 11 -18.97 42.77 40.69
N ALA A 12 -20.06 42.75 41.46
CA ALA A 12 -20.74 41.52 41.91
C ALA A 12 -22.17 41.31 41.32
N ALA A 13 -22.82 40.20 41.75
CA ALA A 13 -24.25 39.86 41.60
C ALA A 13 -24.69 39.36 40.20
N ALA A 14 -25.63 38.42 39.99
CA ALA A 14 -26.44 37.50 40.84
C ALA A 14 -26.98 36.35 39.93
N PRO A 15 -28.08 35.61 40.25
CA PRO A 15 -28.48 34.90 41.48
C PRO A 15 -28.49 33.35 41.27
N GLN A 16 -29.01 32.59 42.26
CA GLN A 16 -29.19 31.12 42.20
C GLN A 16 -30.65 30.71 41.93
N SER A 17 -30.86 29.50 41.40
CA SER A 17 -32.17 28.81 41.33
C SER A 17 -32.05 27.39 41.91
N ALA A 18 -33.15 26.89 42.49
CA ALA A 18 -33.11 25.74 43.41
C ALA A 18 -32.99 24.35 42.74
N LEU A 19 -32.27 23.46 43.42
CA LEU A 19 -32.50 22.01 43.37
C LEU A 19 -33.37 21.61 44.56
N GLN A 20 -34.38 20.76 44.34
CA GLN A 20 -35.20 20.21 45.42
C GLN A 20 -35.02 18.69 45.51
N VAL A 21 -34.74 18.22 46.73
CA VAL A 21 -34.41 16.83 47.05
C VAL A 21 -35.68 16.05 47.39
N ASN A 22 -35.69 14.74 47.11
CA ASN A 22 -36.43 13.80 47.95
C ASN A 22 -35.68 12.48 48.12
N SER A 23 -35.84 11.82 49.27
CA SER A 23 -35.16 10.58 49.66
C SER A 23 -35.99 9.85 50.73
N PRO A 24 -35.82 8.52 50.93
CA PRO A 24 -36.16 7.89 52.21
C PRO A 24 -34.96 7.27 52.95
N VAL A 25 -35.08 7.20 54.28
CA VAL A 25 -34.03 6.97 55.31
C VAL A 25 -34.75 6.34 56.54
N PHE A 26 -34.25 5.34 57.29
CA PHE A 26 -32.96 4.61 57.35
C PHE A 26 -33.16 3.16 57.88
N GLY A 27 -32.12 2.33 57.94
CA GLY A 27 -32.14 1.10 58.77
C GLY A 27 -31.02 0.07 58.51
N PRO A 28 -30.14 -0.24 59.49
CA PRO A 28 -29.03 -1.19 59.32
C PRO A 28 -29.23 -2.54 60.04
N ALA A 29 -28.55 -3.59 59.55
CA ALA A 29 -28.27 -4.83 60.29
C ALA A 29 -26.92 -5.42 59.83
N SER A 30 -26.18 -6.08 60.74
CA SER A 30 -24.82 -6.59 60.51
C SER A 30 -24.78 -8.10 60.28
N GLY A 31 -23.98 -8.57 59.31
CA GLY A 31 -23.69 -10.00 59.13
C GLY A 31 -22.64 -10.32 58.07
N THR A 32 -21.52 -10.91 58.49
CA THR A 32 -20.67 -11.82 57.70
C THR A 32 -21.18 -13.26 57.88
N PRO A 33 -20.69 -14.32 57.17
CA PRO A 33 -19.67 -14.43 56.12
C PRO A 33 -20.33 -15.03 54.83
N PRO A 34 -19.73 -15.90 53.97
CA PRO A 34 -18.33 -16.24 53.68
C PRO A 34 -17.94 -16.11 52.19
N ALA A 35 -16.73 -16.52 51.83
CA ALA A 35 -16.26 -16.61 50.44
C ALA A 35 -16.30 -18.06 49.89
N PRO A 36 -16.73 -18.28 48.63
CA PRO A 36 -16.32 -19.40 47.78
C PRO A 36 -15.12 -18.95 46.92
N ALA A 37 -13.97 -19.64 46.98
CA ALA A 37 -13.66 -20.90 46.30
C ALA A 37 -13.32 -20.72 44.81
N ALA A 38 -12.08 -21.02 44.43
CA ALA A 38 -11.61 -20.94 43.05
C ALA A 38 -12.25 -22.03 42.17
N ALA A 39 -12.66 -21.66 40.96
CA ALA A 39 -13.23 -22.57 39.97
C ALA A 39 -12.32 -22.67 38.73
N ALA A 40 -12.10 -23.90 38.29
CA ALA A 40 -11.14 -24.33 37.28
C ALA A 40 -10.98 -23.44 36.04
N ALA A 41 -9.72 -23.31 35.58
CA ALA A 41 -9.46 -23.00 34.18
C ALA A 41 -9.98 -24.14 33.30
N ALA A 42 -10.79 -23.81 32.28
CA ALA A 42 -11.20 -24.77 31.26
C ALA A 42 -10.10 -24.88 30.20
N GLU A 43 -9.35 -25.97 30.22
CA GLU A 43 -8.34 -26.26 29.19
C GLU A 43 -9.02 -26.49 27.83
N LEU A 44 -8.54 -25.79 26.79
CA LEU A 44 -8.75 -26.20 25.41
C LEU A 44 -7.56 -27.06 24.99
N PRO A 45 -7.78 -28.18 24.27
CA PRO A 45 -6.77 -29.23 24.12
C PRO A 45 -5.57 -28.77 23.29
N ALA A 46 -4.37 -28.96 23.86
CA ALA A 46 -3.11 -28.71 23.17
C ALA A 46 -2.89 -29.72 22.03
N VAL A 47 -3.21 -29.33 20.80
CA VAL A 47 -2.85 -30.09 19.58
C VAL A 47 -1.33 -29.98 19.37
N SER A 48 -0.59 -30.93 19.94
CA SER A 48 0.86 -30.94 19.91
C SER A 48 1.43 -31.57 18.63
N MET A 49 2.47 -30.93 18.11
CA MET A 49 3.49 -31.48 17.20
C MET A 49 3.02 -31.99 15.83
N GLY A 50 2.90 -31.06 14.88
CA GLY A 50 3.24 -31.29 13.48
C GLY A 50 4.39 -30.37 13.09
N SER A 51 5.55 -30.91 12.70
CA SER A 51 6.72 -30.09 12.35
C SER A 51 6.50 -29.37 11.01
N LEU A 52 6.01 -28.14 11.07
CA LEU A 52 5.88 -27.27 9.90
C LEU A 52 7.25 -26.68 9.53
N GLY A 53 8.05 -27.48 8.84
CA GLY A 53 9.13 -26.95 8.01
C GLY A 53 8.54 -25.90 7.06
N VAL A 54 9.12 -24.69 7.07
CA VAL A 54 8.57 -23.53 6.36
C VAL A 54 8.71 -23.74 4.86
N GLY A 55 7.66 -24.28 4.23
CA GLY A 55 7.56 -24.47 2.79
C GLY A 55 7.40 -23.14 2.05
N GLY A 56 8.48 -22.37 1.91
CA GLY A 56 8.49 -21.00 1.37
C GLY A 56 8.20 -20.85 -0.13
N PHE A 57 7.78 -21.93 -0.81
CA PHE A 57 7.48 -22.05 -2.24
C PHE A 57 6.40 -21.06 -2.71
N GLY A 58 6.84 -19.82 -2.99
CA GLY A 58 6.04 -18.73 -3.57
C GLY A 58 6.33 -17.37 -2.94
N ARG A 59 6.59 -17.30 -1.62
CA ARG A 59 6.93 -16.04 -0.93
C ARG A 59 8.39 -15.65 -1.14
N GLU A 60 9.31 -16.62 -1.14
CA GLU A 60 10.76 -16.38 -1.21
C GLU A 60 11.18 -15.75 -2.55
N GLY A 61 10.68 -16.27 -3.67
CA GLY A 61 10.91 -15.71 -5.01
C GLY A 61 10.33 -14.30 -5.24
N CYS A 62 9.49 -13.79 -4.33
CA CYS A 62 9.07 -12.38 -4.36
C CYS A 62 10.08 -11.47 -3.63
N ILE A 63 10.65 -11.93 -2.52
CA ILE A 63 11.57 -11.14 -1.67
C ILE A 63 13.05 -11.34 -2.02
N GLU A 64 13.40 -12.24 -2.94
CA GLU A 64 14.77 -12.48 -3.43
C GLU A 64 15.56 -11.18 -3.62
N THR A 65 15.05 -10.24 -4.43
CA THR A 65 15.70 -8.96 -4.74
C THR A 65 15.93 -8.07 -3.51
N LEU A 66 15.07 -8.17 -2.49
CA LEU A 66 15.30 -7.49 -1.20
C LEU A 66 16.37 -8.21 -0.39
N MET A 67 16.23 -9.53 -0.22
CA MET A 67 17.13 -10.33 0.62
C MET A 67 18.58 -10.28 0.12
N SER A 68 18.80 -10.37 -1.20
CA SER A 68 20.13 -10.27 -1.82
C SER A 68 20.77 -8.89 -1.68
N SER A 69 19.98 -7.83 -1.43
CA SER A 69 20.52 -6.50 -1.09
C SER A 69 20.87 -6.39 0.39
N THR A 70 20.09 -7.03 1.28
CA THR A 70 20.32 -6.98 2.73
C THR A 70 21.53 -7.78 3.18
N SER A 71 22.00 -8.75 2.41
CA SER A 71 23.27 -9.46 2.66
C SER A 71 24.53 -8.59 2.58
N SER A 72 24.43 -7.34 2.12
CA SER A 72 25.52 -6.34 2.21
C SER A 72 25.43 -5.44 3.45
N ALA A 73 24.39 -5.57 4.28
CA ALA A 73 24.29 -4.88 5.56
C ALA A 73 24.68 -5.85 6.68
N GLU A 74 25.84 -5.62 7.29
CA GLU A 74 26.49 -6.50 8.28
C GLU A 74 25.81 -6.47 9.67
N VAL A 75 24.51 -6.78 9.70
CA VAL A 75 23.70 -6.81 10.92
C VAL A 75 23.72 -8.23 11.49
N ALA A 76 24.60 -8.46 12.45
CA ALA A 76 24.64 -9.73 13.19
C ALA A 76 23.27 -10.04 13.81
N PRO A 77 22.67 -11.22 13.53
CA PRO A 77 21.36 -11.57 14.08
C PRO A 77 21.44 -11.77 15.60
N PRO A 78 20.40 -11.37 16.36
CA PRO A 78 20.30 -11.73 17.77
C PRO A 78 20.06 -13.24 17.91
N PRO A 79 20.26 -13.83 19.11
CA PRO A 79 20.07 -15.27 19.32
C PRO A 79 18.68 -15.74 18.86
N ASP A 80 18.59 -16.96 18.32
CA ASP A 80 17.35 -17.46 17.70
C ASP A 80 16.14 -17.40 18.64
N ALA A 81 16.32 -17.65 19.94
CA ALA A 81 15.27 -17.48 20.96
C ALA A 81 14.68 -16.06 21.04
N VAL A 82 15.47 -15.02 20.73
CA VAL A 82 14.99 -13.62 20.63
C VAL A 82 14.24 -13.42 19.31
N GLN A 83 14.74 -13.98 18.20
CA GLN A 83 14.07 -13.93 16.90
C GLN A 83 12.68 -14.61 16.96
N ASP A 84 12.60 -15.78 17.60
CA ASP A 84 11.37 -16.54 17.82
C ASP A 84 10.40 -15.81 18.74
N ARG A 85 10.87 -15.21 19.85
CA ARG A 85 10.03 -14.39 20.74
C ARG A 85 9.44 -13.20 19.98
N ILE A 86 10.24 -12.48 19.19
CA ILE A 86 9.79 -11.38 18.33
C ILE A 86 8.77 -11.86 17.29
N GLY A 87 9.05 -12.99 16.63
CA GLY A 87 8.17 -13.60 15.64
C GLY A 87 6.81 -14.03 16.21
N PHE A 88 6.83 -14.64 17.40
CA PHE A 88 5.64 -15.04 18.15
C PHE A 88 4.80 -13.84 18.60
N VAL A 89 5.44 -12.79 19.13
CA VAL A 89 4.76 -11.55 19.53
C VAL A 89 4.07 -10.91 18.34
N LEU A 90 4.76 -10.74 17.20
CA LEU A 90 4.18 -10.16 15.99
C LEU A 90 3.03 -10.99 15.40
N ASN A 91 3.10 -12.32 15.48
CA ASN A 91 2.02 -13.20 15.00
C ASN A 91 0.75 -13.14 15.87
N ASN A 92 0.89 -12.85 17.16
CA ASN A 92 -0.22 -12.82 18.14
C ASN A 92 -0.66 -11.40 18.52
N MET A 93 -0.12 -10.38 17.85
CA MET A 93 -0.46 -8.97 18.09
C MET A 93 -1.76 -8.60 17.37
N GLY A 94 -2.65 -7.90 18.07
CA GLY A 94 -3.90 -7.37 17.56
C GLY A 94 -4.34 -6.13 18.33
N GLN A 95 -5.30 -5.37 17.80
CA GLN A 95 -5.66 -4.05 18.36
C GLN A 95 -6.05 -4.11 19.85
N GLY A 96 -6.73 -5.17 20.29
CA GLY A 96 -7.16 -5.35 21.69
C GLY A 96 -6.07 -5.79 22.67
N ASN A 97 -4.89 -6.25 22.22
CA ASN A 97 -3.76 -6.64 23.08
C ASN A 97 -2.48 -5.83 22.84
N LEU A 98 -2.57 -4.79 22.00
CA LEU A 98 -1.43 -4.03 21.48
C LEU A 98 -0.48 -3.49 22.57
N PRO A 99 -0.93 -2.84 23.67
CA PRO A 99 0.01 -2.29 24.66
C PRO A 99 0.81 -3.37 25.40
N ALA A 100 0.17 -4.50 25.73
CA ALA A 100 0.83 -5.62 26.38
C ALA A 100 1.85 -6.31 25.45
N LYS A 101 1.48 -6.51 24.18
CA LYS A 101 2.39 -7.09 23.17
C LYS A 101 3.49 -6.12 22.76
N ALA A 102 3.27 -4.81 22.81
CA ALA A 102 4.32 -3.80 22.63
C ALA A 102 5.35 -3.84 23.77
N ALA A 103 4.91 -3.95 25.03
CA ALA A 103 5.82 -4.09 26.17
C ALA A 103 6.69 -5.38 26.09
N GLU A 104 6.08 -6.51 25.73
CA GLU A 104 6.80 -7.78 25.53
C GLU A 104 7.80 -7.72 24.35
N LEU A 105 7.45 -6.97 23.29
CA LEU A 105 8.32 -6.70 22.15
C LEU A 105 9.48 -5.75 22.52
N MET A 106 9.21 -4.74 23.34
CA MET A 106 10.23 -3.79 23.84
C MET A 106 11.30 -4.53 24.63
N GLU A 107 10.90 -5.35 25.62
CA GLU A 107 11.81 -6.18 26.42
C GLU A 107 12.66 -7.12 25.54
N ALA A 108 12.05 -7.75 24.52
CA ALA A 108 12.77 -8.61 23.58
C ALA A 108 13.80 -7.84 22.74
N ILE A 109 13.47 -6.63 22.28
CA ILE A 109 14.37 -5.78 21.48
C ILE A 109 15.51 -5.20 22.35
N GLU A 110 15.21 -4.71 23.55
CA GLU A 110 16.19 -4.12 24.46
C GLU A 110 17.15 -5.17 25.08
N SER A 111 16.87 -6.47 24.92
CA SER A 111 17.73 -7.55 25.42
C SER A 111 19.13 -7.62 24.81
N HIS A 112 19.33 -7.09 23.58
CA HIS A 112 20.61 -7.11 22.86
C HIS A 112 20.72 -5.89 21.93
N ASP A 113 21.86 -5.20 21.92
CA ASP A 113 22.08 -4.01 21.07
C ASP A 113 21.83 -4.26 19.56
N SER A 114 22.22 -5.44 19.07
CA SER A 114 22.05 -5.85 17.66
C SER A 114 20.58 -6.10 17.26
N SER A 115 19.66 -6.24 18.22
CA SER A 115 18.24 -6.51 17.94
C SER A 115 17.56 -5.35 17.22
N VAL A 116 17.92 -4.10 17.50
CA VAL A 116 17.29 -2.92 16.88
C VAL A 116 17.46 -2.89 15.35
N PRO A 117 18.68 -2.91 14.79
CA PRO A 117 18.86 -2.95 13.33
C PRO A 117 18.34 -4.24 12.70
N TRP A 118 18.49 -5.40 13.37
CA TRP A 118 17.98 -6.68 12.85
C TRP A 118 16.45 -6.66 12.74
N PHE A 119 15.77 -6.23 13.81
CA PHE A 119 14.32 -6.16 13.86
C PHE A 119 13.78 -5.15 12.84
N ALA A 120 14.45 -4.00 12.66
CA ALA A 120 14.09 -3.03 11.64
C ALA A 120 14.08 -3.64 10.23
N ASN A 121 15.13 -4.40 9.88
CA ASN A 121 15.21 -5.08 8.58
C ASN A 121 14.19 -6.24 8.47
N TYR A 122 14.08 -7.08 9.50
CA TYR A 122 13.10 -8.17 9.57
C TYR A 122 11.66 -7.66 9.37
N LEU A 123 11.28 -6.60 10.08
CA LEU A 123 9.95 -6.00 10.01
C LEU A 123 9.68 -5.44 8.60
N VAL A 124 10.63 -4.72 8.01
CA VAL A 124 10.46 -4.14 6.67
C VAL A 124 10.36 -5.24 5.59
N VAL A 125 11.28 -6.21 5.57
CA VAL A 125 11.39 -7.19 4.48
C VAL A 125 10.41 -8.35 4.62
N ARG A 126 10.26 -8.93 5.82
CA ARG A 126 9.44 -10.14 6.03
C ARG A 126 8.00 -9.86 6.46
N ARG A 127 7.68 -8.64 6.94
CA ARG A 127 6.30 -8.25 7.31
C ARG A 127 5.75 -7.17 6.38
N VAL A 128 6.24 -5.94 6.51
CA VAL A 128 5.68 -4.75 5.84
C VAL A 128 5.58 -4.92 4.32
N ALA A 129 6.62 -5.43 3.65
CA ALA A 129 6.60 -5.61 2.21
C ALA A 129 5.56 -6.66 1.75
N LEU A 130 5.22 -7.64 2.59
CA LEU A 130 4.33 -8.78 2.28
C LEU A 130 2.91 -8.66 2.85
N GLU A 131 2.70 -7.83 3.87
CA GLU A 131 1.50 -7.89 4.74
C GLU A 131 0.84 -6.49 4.90
N PRO A 132 0.35 -5.87 3.80
CA PRO A 132 -0.19 -4.49 3.82
C PRO A 132 -1.38 -4.30 4.77
N ASN A 133 -2.18 -5.35 4.97
CA ASN A 133 -3.34 -5.33 5.86
C ASN A 133 -2.95 -5.03 7.33
N PHE A 134 -1.70 -5.30 7.73
CA PHE A 134 -1.21 -5.02 9.08
C PHE A 134 -0.44 -3.69 9.21
N HIS A 135 -0.30 -2.89 8.16
CA HIS A 135 0.42 -1.60 8.22
C HIS A 135 -0.12 -0.68 9.31
N THR A 136 -1.45 -0.56 9.48
CA THR A 136 -2.05 0.25 10.56
C THR A 136 -1.68 -0.27 11.95
N LEU A 137 -1.62 -1.59 12.13
CA LEU A 137 -1.27 -2.23 13.39
C LEU A 137 0.24 -2.09 13.69
N TYR A 138 1.11 -2.29 12.70
CA TYR A 138 2.54 -2.06 12.85
C TYR A 138 2.87 -0.58 13.08
N ALA A 139 2.13 0.33 12.44
CA ALA A 139 2.28 1.76 12.67
C ALA A 139 1.88 2.12 14.11
N ALA A 140 0.78 1.56 14.63
CA ALA A 140 0.38 1.72 16.02
C ALA A 140 1.41 1.12 17.01
N MET A 141 1.92 -0.09 16.75
CA MET A 141 3.01 -0.70 17.54
C MET A 141 4.25 0.20 17.64
N LEU A 142 4.67 0.85 16.56
CA LEU A 142 5.79 1.81 16.58
C LEU A 142 5.48 3.14 17.29
N HIS A 143 4.22 3.41 17.62
CA HIS A 143 3.84 4.52 18.51
C HIS A 143 3.93 4.09 19.97
N GLU A 144 3.36 2.94 20.31
CA GLU A 144 3.36 2.41 21.69
C GLU A 144 4.77 2.04 22.18
N LEU A 145 5.64 1.50 21.30
CA LEU A 145 7.06 1.27 21.63
C LEU A 145 7.79 2.60 21.93
N SER A 146 7.40 3.71 21.27
CA SER A 146 8.01 5.05 21.37
C SER A 146 9.51 5.21 21.07
N LEU A 147 10.28 4.11 20.92
CA LEU A 147 11.74 4.05 20.74
C LEU A 147 12.28 4.86 19.54
N PRO A 148 13.00 5.99 19.76
CA PRO A 148 13.51 6.81 18.67
C PRO A 148 14.61 6.16 17.80
N PRO A 149 15.57 5.36 18.32
CA PRO A 149 16.55 4.66 17.49
C PRO A 149 15.90 3.65 16.55
N LEU A 150 14.95 2.86 17.06
CA LEU A 150 14.20 1.88 16.28
C LEU A 150 13.38 2.55 15.17
N TYR A 151 12.71 3.66 15.47
CA TYR A 151 11.98 4.44 14.47
C TYR A 151 12.90 4.90 13.31
N ARG A 152 14.13 5.34 13.61
CA ARG A 152 15.12 5.72 12.59
C ARG A 152 15.56 4.52 11.75
N ALA A 153 15.94 3.42 12.39
CA ALA A 153 16.38 2.20 11.71
C ALA A 153 15.29 1.64 10.77
N ILE A 154 14.02 1.67 11.17
CA ILE A 154 12.89 1.23 10.34
C ILE A 154 12.68 2.17 9.15
N LEU A 155 12.78 3.50 9.34
CA LEU A 155 12.66 4.45 8.23
C LEU A 155 13.80 4.28 7.22
N GLU A 156 15.03 4.10 7.70
CA GLU A 156 16.21 3.86 6.87
C GLU A 156 16.10 2.53 6.11
N ALA A 157 15.74 1.43 6.78
CA ALA A 157 15.49 0.14 6.14
C ALA A 157 14.34 0.21 5.12
N THR A 158 13.27 0.96 5.39
CA THR A 158 12.16 1.19 4.45
C THR A 158 12.64 1.89 3.20
N LEU A 159 13.38 3.00 3.35
CA LEU A 159 13.94 3.77 2.24
C LEU A 159 14.93 2.93 1.42
N GLN A 160 15.81 2.16 2.08
CA GLN A 160 16.81 1.36 1.39
C GLN A 160 16.18 0.22 0.59
N ASN A 161 15.22 -0.52 1.16
CA ASN A 161 14.49 -1.56 0.44
C ASN A 161 13.66 -0.97 -0.73
N ALA A 162 13.12 0.25 -0.59
CA ALA A 162 12.46 0.94 -1.70
C ALA A 162 13.45 1.31 -2.83
N ARG A 163 14.63 1.88 -2.50
CA ARG A 163 15.69 2.18 -3.49
C ARG A 163 16.14 0.94 -4.25
N VAL A 164 16.26 -0.21 -3.57
CA VAL A 164 16.62 -1.50 -4.17
C VAL A 164 15.61 -1.93 -5.23
N LEU A 165 14.30 -1.88 -4.92
CA LEU A 165 13.25 -2.22 -5.89
C LEU A 165 13.16 -1.19 -7.04
N LEU A 166 13.36 0.09 -6.77
CA LEU A 166 13.41 1.14 -7.80
C LEU A 166 14.60 0.97 -8.75
N SER A 167 15.71 0.42 -8.26
CA SER A 167 16.93 0.13 -9.02
C SER A 167 16.90 -1.24 -9.72
N SER A 168 15.91 -2.09 -9.42
CA SER A 168 15.79 -3.42 -10.00
C SER A 168 15.41 -3.35 -11.47
N GLN A 169 16.20 -3.99 -12.35
CA GLN A 169 15.83 -4.12 -13.77
C GLN A 169 14.57 -4.99 -13.97
N LYS A 170 14.23 -5.87 -13.01
CA LYS A 170 13.00 -6.67 -13.02
C LYS A 170 11.75 -5.80 -12.80
N ILE A 171 11.85 -4.57 -12.27
CA ILE A 171 10.69 -3.74 -11.87
C ILE A 171 9.73 -3.39 -13.03
N ARG A 172 10.24 -3.35 -14.27
CA ARG A 172 9.45 -3.08 -15.48
C ARG A 172 8.55 -4.27 -15.88
N SER A 173 8.99 -5.51 -15.66
CA SER A 173 8.23 -6.72 -15.98
C SER A 173 7.49 -7.27 -14.76
N SER A 174 8.18 -7.43 -13.63
CA SER A 174 7.71 -8.10 -12.42
C SER A 174 6.53 -7.39 -11.73
N SER A 175 5.39 -8.08 -11.65
CA SER A 175 4.23 -7.64 -10.86
C SER A 175 4.42 -7.80 -9.36
N SER A 176 5.25 -8.75 -8.91
CA SER A 176 5.53 -8.96 -7.49
C SER A 176 6.40 -7.83 -6.94
N GLU A 177 7.50 -7.45 -7.60
CA GLU A 177 8.36 -6.34 -7.14
C GLU A 177 7.60 -5.01 -7.11
N ARG A 178 6.76 -4.72 -8.11
CA ARG A 178 5.85 -3.56 -8.09
C ARG A 178 4.88 -3.59 -6.91
N SER A 179 4.41 -4.78 -6.51
CA SER A 179 3.51 -4.94 -5.37
C SER A 179 4.24 -4.72 -4.04
N LEU A 180 5.46 -5.25 -3.88
CA LEU A 180 6.30 -4.99 -2.71
C LEU A 180 6.64 -3.50 -2.60
N LEU A 181 7.03 -2.85 -3.70
CA LEU A 181 7.31 -1.41 -3.74
C LEU A 181 6.07 -0.60 -3.36
N LYS A 182 4.89 -0.94 -3.90
CA LYS A 182 3.62 -0.29 -3.57
C LYS A 182 3.27 -0.43 -2.07
N ASN A 183 3.55 -1.59 -1.47
CA ASN A 183 3.40 -1.80 -0.04
C ASN A 183 4.39 -0.95 0.77
N LEU A 184 5.68 -0.91 0.38
CA LEU A 184 6.66 -0.04 1.03
C LEU A 184 6.31 1.46 0.92
N GLY A 185 5.69 1.90 -0.18
CA GLY A 185 5.19 3.27 -0.34
C GLY A 185 4.05 3.61 0.64
N SER A 186 3.05 2.74 0.74
CA SER A 186 1.95 2.83 1.72
C SER A 186 2.47 2.95 3.15
N TRP A 187 3.44 2.09 3.50
CA TRP A 187 4.09 2.12 4.81
C TRP A 187 4.90 3.39 5.06
N LEU A 188 5.74 3.80 4.11
CA LEU A 188 6.57 5.00 4.20
C LEU A 188 5.73 6.24 4.44
N GLY A 189 4.63 6.42 3.68
CA GLY A 189 3.67 7.51 3.89
C GLY A 189 3.01 7.43 5.27
N SER A 190 2.58 6.23 5.68
CA SER A 190 1.91 5.99 6.97
C SER A 190 2.79 6.32 8.19
N ILE A 191 4.09 6.02 8.15
CA ILE A 191 5.00 6.38 9.25
C ILE A 191 5.47 7.84 9.19
N THR A 192 5.64 8.43 8.00
CA THR A 192 6.13 9.81 7.83
C THR A 192 5.00 10.86 7.75
N LEU A 193 4.42 11.02 6.56
CA LEU A 193 3.48 12.10 6.22
C LEU A 193 2.20 12.03 7.05
N GLY A 194 1.64 10.83 7.24
CA GLY A 194 0.49 10.58 8.12
C GLY A 194 0.76 10.89 9.61
N ARG A 195 2.03 11.06 10.00
CA ARG A 195 2.46 11.48 11.35
C ARG A 195 3.00 12.91 11.39
N ASN A 196 2.73 13.71 10.34
CA ASN A 196 3.22 15.09 10.20
C ASN A 196 4.75 15.21 10.18
N LYS A 197 5.49 14.12 9.87
CA LYS A 197 6.94 14.14 9.67
C LYS A 197 7.25 14.32 8.18
N PRO A 198 8.09 15.30 7.78
CA PRO A 198 8.43 15.50 6.37
C PRO A 198 9.26 14.34 5.82
N LEU A 199 9.02 14.01 4.55
CA LEU A 199 9.91 13.16 3.76
C LEU A 199 10.95 14.08 3.10
N LEU A 200 12.22 13.93 3.45
CA LEU A 200 13.26 14.86 3.01
C LEU A 200 13.80 14.48 1.63
N MET A 201 14.01 15.47 0.76
CA MET A 201 14.56 15.32 -0.59
C MET A 201 15.88 14.53 -0.62
N LYS A 202 16.75 14.73 0.39
CA LYS A 202 18.01 13.99 0.55
C LYS A 202 17.84 12.49 0.85
N ASP A 203 16.68 12.08 1.34
CA ASP A 203 16.37 10.71 1.73
C ASP A 203 15.64 9.99 0.59
N ILE A 204 14.66 10.68 -0.03
CA ILE A 204 14.07 10.32 -1.32
C ILE A 204 13.41 11.55 -1.96
N ASP A 205 13.82 11.92 -3.17
CA ASP A 205 13.14 12.95 -3.96
C ASP A 205 12.05 12.32 -4.84
N LEU A 206 10.80 12.40 -4.39
CA LEU A 206 9.64 11.90 -5.14
C LEU A 206 9.41 12.68 -6.45
N LYS A 207 9.87 13.94 -6.56
CA LYS A 207 9.67 14.75 -7.76
C LYS A 207 10.65 14.30 -8.84
N GLU A 208 11.93 14.22 -8.53
CA GLU A 208 12.94 13.76 -9.48
C GLU A 208 12.73 12.29 -9.84
N LEU A 209 12.29 11.44 -8.90
CA LEU A 209 11.96 10.05 -9.17
C LEU A 209 10.85 9.87 -10.23
N VAL A 210 9.84 10.74 -10.27
CA VAL A 210 8.81 10.72 -11.33
C VAL A 210 9.39 11.14 -12.69
N CYS A 211 10.29 12.12 -12.70
CA CYS A 211 10.93 12.59 -13.93
C CYS A 211 11.92 11.56 -14.50
N ASP A 212 12.78 10.98 -13.67
CA ASP A 212 13.66 9.86 -13.99
C ASP A 212 12.87 8.65 -14.52
N ALA A 213 11.73 8.33 -13.90
CA ALA A 213 10.87 7.24 -14.33
C ALA A 213 10.17 7.51 -15.68
N TYR A 214 9.86 8.77 -16.00
CA TYR A 214 9.37 9.19 -17.31
C TYR A 214 10.44 9.03 -18.39
N GLU A 215 11.69 9.40 -18.11
CA GLU A 215 12.82 9.21 -19.03
C GLU A 215 13.12 7.72 -19.26
N ASN A 216 13.15 6.92 -18.19
CA ASN A 216 13.65 5.54 -18.17
C ASN A 216 12.55 4.46 -18.26
N GLY A 217 11.30 4.80 -18.59
CA GLY A 217 10.21 3.83 -18.71
C GLY A 217 9.99 2.99 -17.43
N ARG A 218 9.85 3.65 -16.28
CA ARG A 218 9.60 3.04 -14.94
C ARG A 218 8.28 3.52 -14.29
N LEU A 219 7.43 4.27 -14.98
CA LEU A 219 6.22 4.89 -14.41
C LEU A 219 5.23 3.86 -13.85
N ILE A 220 5.15 2.68 -14.46
CA ILE A 220 4.33 1.53 -14.00
C ILE A 220 4.65 1.07 -12.58
N ALA A 221 5.84 1.41 -12.07
CA ALA A 221 6.24 1.17 -10.69
C ALA A 221 6.22 2.44 -9.84
N VAL A 222 6.72 3.55 -10.39
CA VAL A 222 6.91 4.81 -9.65
C VAL A 222 5.61 5.56 -9.39
N VAL A 223 4.66 5.62 -10.33
CA VAL A 223 3.40 6.35 -10.12
C VAL A 223 2.56 5.69 -9.01
N PRO A 224 2.34 4.36 -8.98
CA PRO A 224 1.66 3.71 -7.84
C PRO A 224 2.42 3.84 -6.52
N PHE A 225 3.77 3.85 -6.54
CA PHE A 225 4.57 4.08 -5.34
C PHE A 225 4.35 5.47 -4.76
N VAL A 226 4.52 6.52 -5.58
CA VAL A 226 4.34 7.92 -5.16
C VAL A 226 2.89 8.17 -4.72
N ALA A 227 1.90 7.60 -5.41
CA ALA A 227 0.50 7.66 -5.00
C ALA A 227 0.27 7.06 -3.60
N LYS A 228 0.81 5.87 -3.30
CA LYS A 228 0.64 5.26 -1.96
C LYS A 228 1.42 5.98 -0.85
N VAL A 229 2.53 6.65 -1.16
CA VAL A 229 3.18 7.56 -0.20
C VAL A 229 2.28 8.76 0.09
N LEU A 230 1.68 9.35 -0.94
CA LEU A 230 0.84 10.56 -0.83
C LEU A 230 -0.58 10.30 -0.29
N ASP A 231 -1.15 9.10 -0.41
CA ASP A 231 -2.45 8.76 0.22
C ASP A 231 -2.45 9.08 1.73
N ALA A 232 -1.32 8.89 2.42
CA ALA A 232 -1.15 9.20 3.84
C ALA A 232 -1.18 10.70 4.18
N CYS A 233 -1.14 11.59 3.18
CA CYS A 233 -1.39 13.02 3.40
C CYS A 233 -2.85 13.30 3.78
N SER A 234 -3.80 12.42 3.43
CA SER A 234 -5.22 12.57 3.78
C SER A 234 -5.52 12.47 5.29
N THR A 235 -4.65 11.80 6.06
CA THR A 235 -4.71 11.72 7.53
C THR A 235 -3.79 12.72 8.22
N SER A 236 -2.96 13.43 7.45
CA SER A 236 -2.03 14.45 7.94
C SER A 236 -2.74 15.77 8.22
N ARG A 237 -2.27 16.51 9.23
CA ARG A 237 -2.66 17.92 9.45
C ARG A 237 -1.73 18.90 8.76
N VAL A 238 -0.50 18.48 8.44
CA VAL A 238 0.53 19.34 7.83
C VAL A 238 0.60 19.14 6.32
N PHE A 239 0.42 17.92 5.82
CA PHE A 239 0.59 17.60 4.39
C PHE A 239 -0.71 17.51 3.58
N LEU A 240 -1.86 17.78 4.19
CA LEU A 240 -3.12 17.90 3.44
C LEU A 240 -3.03 19.08 2.43
N PRO A 241 -3.62 19.00 1.23
CA PRO A 241 -3.80 20.15 0.35
C PRO A 241 -4.45 21.34 1.08
N PRO A 242 -4.04 22.60 0.80
CA PRO A 242 -3.14 23.03 -0.28
C PRO A 242 -1.65 23.12 0.12
N ASN A 243 -1.12 22.16 0.89
CA ASN A 243 0.32 22.09 1.19
C ASN A 243 1.19 22.21 -0.08
N PRO A 244 2.13 23.19 -0.18
CA PRO A 244 2.88 23.43 -1.42
C PRO A 244 3.74 22.27 -1.92
N TRP A 245 4.27 21.42 -1.03
CA TRP A 245 5.08 20.26 -1.42
C TRP A 245 4.22 19.16 -2.04
N VAL A 246 3.04 18.89 -1.47
CA VAL A 246 2.06 17.96 -2.05
C VAL A 246 1.49 18.51 -3.35
N MET A 247 1.13 19.80 -3.39
CA MET A 247 0.62 20.43 -4.62
C MET A 247 1.66 20.43 -5.75
N ALA A 248 2.95 20.62 -5.45
CA ALA A 248 4.02 20.53 -6.46
C ALA A 248 4.16 19.10 -7.06
N LEU A 249 3.94 18.05 -6.26
CA LEU A 249 3.89 16.67 -6.76
C LEU A 249 2.60 16.41 -7.54
N MET A 250 1.45 16.89 -7.08
CA MET A 250 0.18 16.78 -7.80
C MET A 250 0.21 17.49 -9.16
N SER A 251 0.83 18.67 -9.26
CA SER A 251 1.04 19.38 -10.54
C SER A 251 1.96 18.64 -11.50
N LEU A 252 2.95 17.88 -11.00
CA LEU A 252 3.79 17.01 -11.84
C LEU A 252 3.01 15.77 -12.30
N LEU A 253 2.21 15.16 -11.42
CA LEU A 253 1.32 14.07 -11.79
C LEU A 253 0.22 14.53 -12.77
N MET A 254 -0.21 15.79 -12.72
CA MET A 254 -1.16 16.35 -13.69
C MET A 254 -0.50 16.66 -15.05
N GLU A 255 0.76 17.12 -15.07
CA GLU A 255 1.55 17.18 -16.32
C GLU A 255 1.65 15.78 -16.95
N LEU A 256 1.96 14.76 -16.14
CA LEU A 256 2.01 13.36 -16.59
C LEU A 256 0.64 12.85 -17.08
N TYR A 257 -0.45 13.14 -16.37
CA TYR A 257 -1.82 12.77 -16.76
C TYR A 257 -2.21 13.34 -18.14
N GLN A 258 -1.70 14.52 -18.51
CA GLN A 258 -1.95 15.15 -19.81
C GLN A 258 -1.11 14.56 -20.96
N VAL A 259 -0.08 13.74 -20.68
CA VAL A 259 0.73 13.11 -21.73
C VAL A 259 -0.15 12.17 -22.59
N PRO A 260 -0.06 12.27 -23.93
CA PRO A 260 -0.77 11.37 -24.84
C PRO A 260 -0.27 9.93 -24.69
N ASP A 261 -1.12 8.97 -25.05
CA ASP A 261 -0.85 7.53 -25.00
C ASP A 261 -0.45 6.96 -23.62
N LEU A 262 -0.38 7.75 -22.53
CA LEU A 262 -0.08 7.22 -21.19
C LEU A 262 -1.16 6.21 -20.75
N LYS A 263 -0.72 5.03 -20.30
CA LYS A 263 -1.55 3.87 -19.98
C LYS A 263 -2.62 4.19 -18.93
N LEU A 264 -3.86 3.78 -19.20
CA LEU A 264 -5.04 4.11 -18.38
C LEU A 264 -4.88 3.76 -16.89
N ASN A 265 -4.19 2.67 -16.56
CA ASN A 265 -3.89 2.30 -15.17
C ASN A 265 -3.16 3.42 -14.40
N LEU A 266 -2.27 4.17 -15.05
CA LEU A 266 -1.51 5.26 -14.43
C LEU A 266 -2.36 6.52 -14.29
N LYS A 267 -3.22 6.81 -15.29
CA LYS A 267 -4.22 7.88 -15.18
C LYS A 267 -5.21 7.62 -14.05
N PHE A 268 -5.63 6.36 -13.88
CA PHE A 268 -6.54 5.94 -12.81
C PHE A 268 -5.91 6.04 -11.41
N GLU A 269 -4.65 5.65 -11.21
CA GLU A 269 -3.95 5.84 -9.92
C GLU A 269 -3.84 7.34 -9.55
N ILE A 270 -3.62 8.23 -10.54
CA ILE A 270 -3.59 9.70 -10.34
C ILE A 270 -5.00 10.23 -9.98
N GLU A 271 -6.05 9.77 -10.67
CA GLU A 271 -7.44 10.10 -10.33
C GLU A 271 -7.85 9.62 -8.93
N VAL A 272 -7.45 8.41 -8.54
CA VAL A 272 -7.73 7.85 -7.22
C VAL A 272 -7.02 8.67 -6.14
N LEU A 273 -5.74 9.02 -6.36
CA LEU A 273 -5.00 9.89 -5.43
C LEU A 273 -5.68 11.26 -5.26
N ALA A 274 -6.09 11.90 -6.36
CA ALA A 274 -6.81 13.18 -6.30
C ALA A 274 -8.11 13.08 -5.49
N LYS A 275 -8.86 11.98 -5.65
CA LYS A 275 -10.06 11.66 -4.85
C LYS A 275 -9.72 11.40 -3.37
N THR A 276 -8.64 10.67 -3.04
CA THR A 276 -8.15 10.49 -1.65
C THR A 276 -7.81 11.82 -0.99
N LEU A 277 -7.14 12.71 -1.73
CA LEU A 277 -6.69 14.02 -1.26
C LEU A 277 -7.76 15.11 -1.29
N LYS A 278 -8.94 14.81 -1.85
CA LYS A 278 -10.08 15.75 -2.03
C LYS A 278 -9.72 16.98 -2.86
N VAL A 279 -9.00 16.76 -3.96
CA VAL A 279 -8.63 17.79 -4.94
C VAL A 279 -9.26 17.46 -6.29
N GLU A 280 -9.88 18.43 -6.95
CA GLU A 280 -10.38 18.26 -8.31
C GLU A 280 -9.24 18.39 -9.33
N LEU A 281 -9.10 17.44 -10.25
CA LEU A 281 -8.04 17.47 -11.27
C LEU A 281 -8.11 18.72 -12.18
N ALA A 282 -9.27 19.37 -12.27
CA ALA A 282 -9.46 20.60 -13.04
C ALA A 282 -8.74 21.82 -12.43
N ASP A 283 -8.61 21.88 -11.10
CA ASP A 283 -7.96 22.99 -10.38
C ASP A 283 -6.42 22.88 -10.40
N ILE A 284 -5.90 21.68 -10.70
CA ILE A 284 -4.46 21.41 -10.65
C ILE A 284 -3.80 21.93 -11.93
N SER A 285 -3.17 23.10 -11.83
CA SER A 285 -2.28 23.59 -12.87
C SER A 285 -1.10 22.61 -13.07
N PRO A 286 -0.86 22.07 -14.28
CA PRO A 286 0.25 21.15 -14.54
C PRO A 286 1.60 21.89 -14.50
N THR A 287 2.69 21.18 -14.19
CA THR A 287 4.04 21.72 -14.38
C THR A 287 4.48 21.74 -15.86
N ARG A 288 5.70 22.20 -16.12
CA ARG A 288 6.43 22.11 -17.39
C ARG A 288 7.81 21.47 -17.17
N THR A 289 7.85 20.39 -16.40
CA THR A 289 9.08 19.69 -15.99
C THR A 289 9.42 18.54 -16.95
N LEU A 290 8.40 17.85 -17.47
CA LEU A 290 8.53 16.68 -18.35
C LEU A 290 8.70 17.12 -19.82
N CYS A 291 8.13 18.26 -20.22
CA CYS A 291 8.20 18.75 -21.61
C CYS A 291 9.62 19.07 -22.11
N HIS A 292 10.62 19.16 -21.22
CA HIS A 292 12.03 19.35 -21.55
C HIS A 292 12.87 18.06 -21.46
N ARG A 293 12.27 16.94 -21.05
CA ARG A 293 12.97 15.66 -20.81
C ARG A 293 12.73 14.68 -21.94
N GLN A 294 13.80 14.08 -22.46
CA GLN A 294 13.72 13.19 -23.61
C GLN A 294 13.42 11.75 -23.17
N GLN A 295 12.14 11.37 -23.28
CA GLN A 295 11.68 10.00 -23.02
C GLN A 295 12.37 8.97 -23.95
N ASP A 296 12.86 7.86 -23.38
CA ASP A 296 13.30 6.72 -24.19
C ASP A 296 12.10 6.00 -24.84
N ARG A 297 11.95 6.20 -26.15
CA ARG A 297 10.88 5.60 -26.96
C ARG A 297 11.03 4.10 -27.18
N ALA A 298 12.17 3.48 -26.82
CA ALA A 298 12.32 2.03 -26.86
C ALA A 298 11.64 1.32 -25.67
N GLN A 299 11.38 2.03 -24.55
CA GLN A 299 10.94 1.43 -23.30
C GLN A 299 9.42 1.60 -23.09
N THR A 300 8.65 0.85 -23.87
CA THR A 300 7.22 1.09 -24.13
C THR A 300 6.22 0.60 -23.07
N CYS A 301 6.65 0.08 -21.91
CA CYS A 301 5.72 -0.59 -20.97
C CYS A 301 4.70 0.34 -20.27
N ASP A 302 5.01 1.63 -20.18
CA ASP A 302 4.22 2.67 -19.50
C ASP A 302 3.14 3.32 -20.39
N PHE A 303 3.20 3.10 -21.71
CA PHE A 303 2.35 3.74 -22.70
C PHE A 303 1.48 2.70 -23.42
N ALA A 304 0.30 3.10 -23.85
CA ALA A 304 -0.64 2.31 -24.61
C ALA A 304 -0.14 2.15 -26.07
N ASN A 305 0.87 1.30 -26.22
CA ASN A 305 1.38 0.71 -27.45
C ASN A 305 1.23 1.60 -28.71
N ARG A 306 2.22 2.47 -28.97
CA ARG A 306 2.34 3.21 -30.25
C ARG A 306 2.81 2.29 -31.39
N ALA A 307 2.17 1.14 -31.51
CA ALA A 307 2.47 0.05 -32.42
C ALA A 307 1.78 0.28 -33.77
N GLY A 308 2.34 1.20 -34.57
CA GLY A 308 1.95 1.33 -35.97
C GLY A 308 2.48 2.61 -36.65
N PRO A 309 2.76 2.60 -37.97
CA PRO A 309 2.96 1.46 -38.87
C PRO A 309 4.37 1.50 -39.49
N ALA A 310 5.41 1.29 -38.69
CA ALA A 310 6.82 1.41 -39.10
C ALA A 310 7.36 0.27 -40.00
N ALA A 311 6.49 -0.39 -40.76
CA ALA A 311 6.79 -1.55 -41.61
C ALA A 311 6.44 -1.35 -43.10
N LEU A 312 6.16 -0.10 -43.52
CA LEU A 312 5.74 0.24 -44.89
C LEU A 312 6.55 1.40 -45.51
N ASN A 313 7.88 1.36 -45.40
CA ASN A 313 8.77 1.95 -46.41
C ASN A 313 10.24 1.51 -46.23
N ALA A 314 10.65 0.49 -46.99
CA ALA A 314 12.04 0.11 -47.20
C ALA A 314 12.20 -0.47 -48.62
N PRO A 315 12.69 0.31 -49.61
CA PRO A 315 12.71 -0.12 -51.01
C PRO A 315 13.98 -0.91 -51.38
N GLY A 316 13.85 -2.24 -51.42
CA GLY A 316 14.75 -3.13 -52.19
C GLY A 316 16.10 -3.50 -51.54
N GLY A 317 16.64 -4.67 -51.94
CA GLY A 317 17.92 -5.22 -51.48
C GLY A 317 17.77 -6.64 -50.92
N GLY A 318 17.73 -7.65 -51.79
CA GLY A 318 17.35 -9.01 -51.42
C GLY A 318 18.52 -10.00 -51.23
N GLY A 319 18.16 -11.26 -50.98
CA GLY A 319 18.99 -12.43 -51.31
C GLY A 319 19.56 -13.25 -50.14
N PHE A 320 18.97 -14.42 -49.91
CA PHE A 320 19.53 -15.60 -49.22
C PHE A 320 19.91 -15.44 -47.72
N GLY A 321 19.92 -16.47 -46.89
CA GLY A 321 19.48 -17.86 -47.07
C GLY A 321 20.22 -18.81 -46.10
N GLY A 322 19.53 -19.38 -45.10
CA GLY A 322 20.13 -20.26 -44.09
C GLY A 322 19.06 -21.04 -43.29
N PHE A 323 19.36 -22.28 -42.90
CA PHE A 323 18.39 -23.27 -42.40
C PHE A 323 18.59 -23.69 -40.93
N SER A 324 17.50 -24.24 -40.37
CA SER A 324 17.45 -25.40 -39.43
C SER A 324 17.23 -25.15 -37.92
N GLY A 325 16.56 -26.12 -37.27
CA GLY A 325 16.43 -26.24 -35.79
C GLY A 325 15.15 -25.65 -35.18
N SER A 326 13.94 -26.16 -35.50
CA SER A 326 13.32 -27.36 -34.91
C SER A 326 12.85 -27.21 -33.45
N ALA A 327 11.53 -27.14 -33.26
CA ALA A 327 10.84 -27.41 -31.99
C ALA A 327 9.98 -28.68 -32.16
N PRO A 328 9.77 -29.50 -31.11
CA PRO A 328 9.10 -30.79 -31.24
C PRO A 328 7.59 -30.63 -31.48
N ALA A 329 7.05 -31.45 -32.38
CA ALA A 329 5.61 -31.52 -32.66
C ALA A 329 4.90 -32.50 -31.72
N PHE A 330 3.62 -32.24 -31.45
CA PHE A 330 2.67 -33.25 -30.99
C PHE A 330 1.45 -33.22 -31.90
N SER A 331 1.14 -34.34 -32.55
CA SER A 331 0.24 -34.39 -33.70
C SER A 331 -1.16 -34.88 -33.34
N LEU A 332 -2.19 -34.29 -33.95
CA LEU A 332 -3.50 -34.90 -34.14
C LEU A 332 -3.84 -34.89 -35.64
N PRO A 333 -4.27 -36.02 -36.24
CA PRO A 333 -4.49 -36.13 -37.68
C PRO A 333 -5.96 -35.91 -38.07
N GLY A 334 -6.21 -35.44 -39.30
CA GLY A 334 -7.52 -35.62 -39.93
C GLY A 334 -7.92 -34.63 -41.03
N THR A 335 -8.06 -35.17 -42.25
CA THR A 335 -8.97 -34.75 -43.35
C THR A 335 -8.81 -33.38 -44.02
N ASP A 336 -8.62 -33.48 -45.33
CA ASP A 336 -8.44 -32.44 -46.34
C ASP A 336 -9.69 -31.59 -46.63
N GLY A 337 -9.48 -30.38 -47.17
CA GLY A 337 -10.55 -29.55 -47.74
C GLY A 337 -10.09 -28.12 -48.12
N PRO A 338 -10.20 -27.67 -49.38
CA PRO A 338 -9.73 -26.35 -49.81
C PRO A 338 -10.74 -25.21 -49.58
N LEU A 339 -10.22 -24.00 -49.34
CA LEU A 339 -10.97 -22.74 -49.36
C LEU A 339 -11.45 -22.37 -50.78
N PRO A 340 -12.62 -21.72 -50.89
CA PRO A 340 -12.78 -20.66 -51.89
C PRO A 340 -13.49 -19.39 -51.39
N SER A 341 -12.90 -18.24 -51.72
CA SER A 341 -13.51 -16.92 -52.06
C SER A 341 -14.74 -16.36 -51.32
N ALA A 342 -14.59 -15.14 -50.79
CA ALA A 342 -15.70 -14.18 -50.62
C ALA A 342 -16.17 -13.61 -51.99
N PRO A 343 -17.35 -12.96 -52.09
CA PRO A 343 -17.42 -11.51 -51.81
C PRO A 343 -18.73 -11.06 -51.10
N ALA A 344 -18.95 -9.75 -50.99
CA ALA A 344 -20.07 -9.13 -50.26
C ALA A 344 -21.10 -8.44 -51.18
N ALA A 345 -22.37 -8.30 -50.73
CA ALA A 345 -23.25 -7.13 -50.93
C ALA A 345 -24.70 -7.38 -50.41
N PHE A 346 -25.39 -6.29 -50.00
CA PHE A 346 -26.83 -6.21 -49.63
C PHE A 346 -27.34 -7.10 -48.45
N GLY A 347 -28.38 -6.73 -47.71
CA GLY A 347 -29.09 -5.44 -47.64
C GLY A 347 -30.56 -5.56 -47.20
N SER A 348 -31.01 -4.64 -46.32
CA SER A 348 -32.41 -4.35 -45.90
C SER A 348 -32.96 -4.94 -44.59
N GLN A 349 -33.51 -4.03 -43.77
CA GLN A 349 -34.67 -4.12 -42.85
C GLN A 349 -34.80 -5.24 -41.78
N LEU A 350 -35.06 -4.80 -40.54
CA LEU A 350 -36.21 -5.25 -39.72
C LEU A 350 -36.51 -4.22 -38.60
N GLN A 351 -37.78 -4.06 -38.21
CA GLN A 351 -38.20 -3.13 -37.15
C GLN A 351 -38.02 -3.70 -35.72
N PRO A 352 -37.88 -2.83 -34.68
CA PRO A 352 -38.03 -3.24 -33.29
C PRO A 352 -39.51 -3.42 -32.91
N GLN A 353 -39.83 -4.46 -32.12
CA GLN A 353 -41.16 -4.67 -31.55
C GLN A 353 -41.19 -4.56 -30.02
N GLY A 354 -42.27 -3.93 -29.53
CA GLY A 354 -43.03 -4.34 -28.34
C GLY A 354 -42.31 -4.60 -27.02
N LEU A 355 -42.34 -3.63 -26.12
CA LEU A 355 -42.26 -3.91 -24.68
C LEU A 355 -43.59 -4.53 -24.19
N GLN A 356 -43.53 -5.73 -23.62
CA GLN A 356 -44.60 -6.31 -22.80
C GLN A 356 -44.05 -6.74 -21.45
N GLN A 357 -44.79 -6.42 -20.37
CA GLN A 357 -44.42 -6.76 -19.00
C GLN A 357 -44.87 -8.18 -18.63
N PRO A 358 -44.17 -8.87 -17.70
CA PRO A 358 -44.56 -10.21 -17.25
C PRO A 358 -45.84 -10.20 -16.39
N PRO A 359 -46.60 -11.31 -16.37
CA PRO A 359 -47.82 -11.43 -15.57
C PRO A 359 -47.55 -11.57 -14.05
N PRO A 360 -48.47 -11.13 -13.18
CA PRO A 360 -48.35 -11.25 -11.72
C PRO A 360 -48.66 -12.67 -11.19
N PRO A 361 -48.13 -13.05 -10.01
CA PRO A 361 -48.39 -14.34 -9.38
C PRO A 361 -49.80 -14.45 -8.74
N PRO A 362 -50.32 -15.68 -8.54
CA PRO A 362 -51.65 -15.91 -7.96
C PRO A 362 -51.71 -15.64 -6.44
N PRO A 363 -52.91 -15.34 -5.89
CA PRO A 363 -53.11 -15.07 -4.47
C PRO A 363 -53.11 -16.34 -3.60
N PRO A 364 -52.72 -16.24 -2.30
CA PRO A 364 -52.76 -17.35 -1.36
C PRO A 364 -54.19 -17.70 -0.92
N GLN A 365 -54.44 -18.99 -0.63
CA GLN A 365 -55.68 -19.44 0.00
C GLN A 365 -55.56 -19.49 1.55
N PRO A 366 -56.66 -19.37 2.31
CA PRO A 366 -56.60 -19.16 3.75
C PRO A 366 -56.61 -20.44 4.59
N GLY A 367 -55.57 -20.60 5.41
CA GLY A 367 -55.59 -21.08 6.80
C GLY A 367 -56.28 -22.40 7.18
N MET A 368 -55.46 -23.38 7.58
CA MET A 368 -55.55 -24.05 8.89
C MET A 368 -54.14 -24.15 9.49
#